data_AF-A0A518BVK6-F1
#
_entry.id   AF-A0A518BVK6-F1
#
_cell.length_a   1.000
_cell.length_b   1.000
_cell.length_c   1.000
_cell.angle_alpha   90.00
_cell.angle_beta   90.00
_cell.angle_gamma   90.00
#
_symmetry.space_group_name_H-M   'P 1'
#
loop_
_entity.id
_entity.type
_entity.pdbx_description
1 polymer ?
#
loop_
_entity_poly.entity_id
_entity_poly.type
_entity_poly.pdbx_seq_one_letter_code
_entity_poly.pdbx_strand_id
1 'polypeptide(L)'
;MIQPVSTKEPMPTVWGLTPVELHDRFWASRGVQVVRCGEVIDVVEDAELFLLTAGALLTIFRMRGLIEDLSWVKPRVMWVRINDTHERGYRERVLRHDDGRLRGFERDYGGADTRLSRVALTPDRKIALAWQRCSNAREGWAMLRQSVHPNRRLSHQIRGWTYDRNQPTEVHTFVRDLIGVWKQPGATVERVTRAGREAWVDQGNAPPEGVTFIGPTWIGAGRALDANEAVVGPAVLWDDPASRPEPEHLDWREIEPGTMLERPVRVPRRSTASRAAKRLFDIVFALLALILVLPVFPIVMLAIWLEDGGPFFFAHMRETVGGREFPCFKFRSMRKDAEAIKAKLAEANQVDGPQFFMEQDPRVTNVGRWLRKLQIDELPQFFNVLRGEMSVVGPRPSPRKENQFCPPWREARLSVRPGVTGLWQVCRTREEGKDFQEWIRFDIEYVEHGTLMTDIWIVYRTIRMLVLSPFSQRG
;
A
#
# COMPACT_ATOMS: atom_id res chain seq x y z
N MET A 1 -31.33 32.55 -26.93
CA MET A 1 -30.55 31.35 -27.27
C MET A 1 -30.67 30.39 -26.11
N ILE A 2 -31.51 29.36 -26.28
CA ILE A 2 -31.77 28.34 -25.26
C ILE A 2 -30.53 27.45 -25.22
N GLN A 3 -29.84 27.38 -24.09
CA GLN A 3 -28.78 26.40 -23.91
C GLN A 3 -29.39 25.00 -24.01
N PRO A 4 -28.75 24.05 -24.72
CA PRO A 4 -29.28 22.71 -24.81
C PRO A 4 -29.31 22.11 -23.41
N VAL A 5 -30.47 21.54 -23.07
CA VAL A 5 -30.67 20.68 -21.91
C VAL A 5 -29.58 19.61 -21.97
N SER A 6 -28.72 19.58 -20.96
CA SER A 6 -27.75 18.50 -20.75
C SER A 6 -28.52 17.18 -20.69
N THR A 7 -28.53 16.45 -21.80
CA THR A 7 -28.99 15.08 -21.86
C THR A 7 -28.03 14.27 -21.01
N LYS A 8 -28.41 13.98 -19.75
CA LYS A 8 -27.70 13.01 -18.91
C LYS A 8 -27.42 11.77 -19.76
N GLU A 9 -26.16 11.46 -19.97
CA GLU A 9 -25.76 10.18 -20.56
C GLU A 9 -26.45 9.04 -19.78
N PRO A 10 -26.94 8.00 -20.48
CA PRO A 10 -27.59 6.88 -19.82
C PRO A 10 -26.62 6.24 -18.83
N MET A 11 -27.07 6.05 -17.58
CA MET A 11 -26.21 5.45 -16.56
C MET A 11 -25.82 4.02 -16.96
N PRO A 12 -24.56 3.61 -16.74
CA PRO A 12 -24.12 2.28 -17.08
C PRO A 12 -24.87 1.22 -16.29
N THR A 13 -25.23 0.11 -16.93
CA THR A 13 -25.98 -0.98 -16.30
C THR A 13 -25.31 -2.33 -16.51
N VAL A 14 -25.53 -3.22 -15.54
CA VAL A 14 -25.17 -4.64 -15.61
C VAL A 14 -26.38 -5.44 -15.17
N TRP A 15 -26.85 -6.36 -16.02
CA TRP A 15 -28.08 -7.14 -15.82
C TRP A 15 -29.33 -6.27 -15.66
N GLY A 16 -29.35 -5.11 -16.33
CA GLY A 16 -30.38 -4.08 -16.23
C GLY A 16 -30.42 -3.38 -14.87
N LEU A 17 -29.37 -3.50 -14.06
CA LEU A 17 -29.24 -2.83 -12.77
C LEU A 17 -28.19 -1.73 -12.85
N THR A 18 -28.52 -0.57 -12.30
CA THR A 18 -27.59 0.53 -12.09
C THR A 18 -26.59 0.18 -10.97
N PRO A 19 -25.44 0.88 -10.85
CA PRO A 19 -24.47 0.64 -9.79
C PRO A 19 -25.07 0.79 -8.38
N VAL A 20 -26.08 1.65 -8.24
CA VAL A 20 -26.78 1.90 -6.98
C VAL A 20 -27.66 0.70 -6.62
N GLU A 21 -28.39 0.16 -7.59
CA GLU A 21 -29.19 -1.05 -7.38
C GLU A 21 -28.30 -2.27 -7.13
N LEU A 22 -27.16 -2.40 -7.82
CA LEU A 22 -26.16 -3.43 -7.53
C LEU A 22 -25.65 -3.34 -6.09
N HIS A 23 -25.34 -2.14 -5.61
CA HIS A 23 -24.97 -1.91 -4.21
C HIS A 23 -26.08 -2.36 -3.25
N ASP A 24 -27.34 -2.06 -3.56
CA ASP A 24 -28.46 -2.39 -2.69
C ASP A 24 -28.70 -3.90 -2.66
N ARG A 25 -28.60 -4.58 -3.81
CA ARG A 25 -28.68 -6.06 -3.91
C ARG A 25 -27.52 -6.76 -3.22
N PHE A 26 -26.33 -6.17 -3.26
CA PHE A 26 -25.15 -6.67 -2.55
C PHE A 26 -25.34 -6.64 -1.02
N TRP A 27 -25.90 -5.57 -0.47
CA TRP A 27 -26.19 -5.48 0.96
C TRP A 27 -27.41 -6.31 1.35
N ALA A 28 -28.43 -6.38 0.49
CA ALA A 28 -29.58 -7.25 0.69
C ALA A 28 -29.17 -8.73 0.78
N SER A 29 -28.14 -9.15 0.02
CA SER A 29 -27.62 -10.53 0.09
C SER A 29 -26.93 -10.85 1.43
N ARG A 30 -26.83 -9.86 2.32
CA ARG A 30 -26.28 -9.96 3.67
C ARG A 30 -27.30 -9.57 4.74
N GLY A 31 -28.58 -9.50 4.38
CA GLY A 31 -29.67 -9.13 5.28
C GLY A 31 -29.70 -7.65 5.66
N VAL A 32 -29.10 -6.77 4.84
CA VAL A 32 -29.03 -5.33 5.14
C VAL A 32 -29.75 -4.52 4.07
N GLN A 33 -30.70 -3.70 4.48
CA GLN A 33 -31.34 -2.74 3.59
C GLN A 33 -30.59 -1.40 3.62
N VAL A 34 -30.16 -0.92 2.45
CA VAL A 34 -29.50 0.39 2.32
C VAL A 34 -30.55 1.48 2.31
N VAL A 35 -30.31 2.56 3.06
CA VAL A 35 -31.21 3.71 3.15
C VAL A 35 -30.37 4.98 2.99
N ARG A 36 -30.63 5.74 1.92
CA ARG A 36 -29.87 6.96 1.61
C ARG A 36 -30.66 8.22 1.94
N CYS A 37 -29.97 9.29 2.31
CA CYS A 37 -30.63 10.60 2.47
C CYS A 37 -31.21 11.08 1.14
N GLY A 38 -32.46 11.55 1.16
CA GLY A 38 -33.16 12.10 0.00
C GLY A 38 -33.75 11.05 -0.95
N GLU A 39 -33.58 9.75 -0.68
CA GLU A 39 -34.17 8.67 -1.44
C GLU A 39 -35.29 8.03 -0.63
N VAL A 40 -36.55 8.31 -1.00
CA VAL A 40 -37.70 7.67 -0.36
C VAL A 40 -37.87 6.29 -0.96
N ILE A 41 -37.55 5.26 -0.18
CA ILE A 41 -37.71 3.86 -0.53
C ILE A 41 -38.70 3.18 0.42
N ASP A 42 -39.36 2.13 -0.07
CA ASP A 42 -40.18 1.27 0.78
C ASP A 42 -39.26 0.45 1.70
N VAL A 43 -39.31 0.80 2.98
CA VAL A 43 -38.57 0.07 4.02
C VAL A 43 -39.30 -1.23 4.29
N VAL A 44 -38.67 -2.34 3.87
CA VAL A 44 -39.23 -3.70 3.92
C VAL A 44 -39.51 -4.05 5.38
N GLU A 45 -40.68 -4.63 5.65
CA GLU A 45 -41.11 -4.90 7.03
C GLU A 45 -40.23 -5.93 7.73
N ASP A 46 -39.68 -6.88 6.97
CA ASP A 46 -38.83 -7.97 7.45
C ASP A 46 -37.32 -7.62 7.49
N ALA A 47 -36.94 -6.37 7.17
CA ALA A 47 -35.53 -5.98 7.21
C ALA A 47 -35.04 -5.82 8.67
N GLU A 48 -34.12 -6.68 9.09
CA GLU A 48 -33.59 -6.69 10.46
C GLU A 48 -32.50 -5.63 10.70
N LEU A 49 -31.86 -5.11 9.64
CA LEU A 49 -30.77 -4.16 9.74
C LEU A 49 -30.76 -3.16 8.58
N PHE A 50 -30.58 -1.87 8.90
CA PHE A 50 -30.52 -0.78 7.94
C PHE A 50 -29.12 -0.15 7.90
N LEU A 51 -28.58 0.02 6.69
CA LEU A 51 -27.35 0.76 6.42
C LEU A 51 -27.69 2.18 5.94
N LEU A 52 -27.44 3.15 6.80
CA LEU A 52 -27.68 4.57 6.54
C LEU A 52 -26.46 5.21 5.86
N THR A 53 -26.64 5.69 4.63
CA THR A 53 -25.56 6.33 3.85
C THR A 53 -25.96 7.71 3.31
N ALA A 54 -24.97 8.46 2.84
CA ALA A 54 -25.22 9.66 2.04
C ALA A 54 -25.72 9.28 0.63
N GLY A 55 -26.51 10.14 -0.02
CA GLY A 55 -27.09 9.87 -1.34
C GLY A 55 -26.08 9.48 -2.43
N ALA A 56 -24.88 10.06 -2.40
CA ALA A 56 -23.82 9.80 -3.37
C ALA A 56 -22.94 8.58 -3.05
N LEU A 57 -22.99 8.08 -1.81
CA LEU A 57 -21.98 7.17 -1.27
C LEU A 57 -22.35 5.71 -1.52
N LEU A 58 -21.45 4.97 -2.18
CA LEU A 58 -21.44 3.51 -2.26
C LEU A 58 -20.31 2.98 -1.37
N THR A 59 -20.54 1.85 -0.70
CA THR A 59 -19.56 1.29 0.24
C THR A 59 -19.49 -0.23 0.17
N ILE A 60 -18.29 -0.77 0.36
CA ILE A 60 -18.03 -2.20 0.50
C ILE A 60 -17.16 -2.39 1.74
N PHE A 61 -17.64 -3.15 2.73
CA PHE A 61 -16.87 -3.47 3.93
C PHE A 61 -17.32 -4.80 4.56
N ARG A 62 -16.50 -5.34 5.46
CA ARG A 62 -16.79 -6.62 6.15
C ARG A 62 -17.64 -6.39 7.40
N MET A 63 -18.75 -7.11 7.53
CA MET A 63 -19.67 -6.97 8.66
C MET A 63 -19.38 -7.87 9.87
N ARG A 64 -18.49 -8.86 9.75
CA ARG A 64 -18.32 -9.90 10.79
C ARG A 64 -18.17 -9.34 12.21
N GLY A 65 -17.23 -8.42 12.43
CA GLY A 65 -17.03 -7.80 13.75
C GLY A 65 -18.19 -6.89 14.18
N LEU A 66 -18.84 -6.21 13.23
CA LEU A 66 -19.96 -5.31 13.54
C LEU A 66 -21.21 -6.09 13.97
N ILE A 67 -21.48 -7.25 13.36
CA ILE A 67 -22.63 -8.09 13.71
C ILE A 67 -22.48 -8.66 15.12
N GLU A 68 -21.27 -9.06 15.51
CA GLU A 68 -20.97 -9.50 16.87
C GLU A 68 -21.35 -8.41 17.88
N ASP A 69 -20.86 -7.18 17.69
CA ASP A 69 -21.16 -6.07 18.60
C ASP A 69 -22.63 -5.62 18.56
N LEU A 70 -23.29 -5.64 17.39
CA LEU A 70 -24.73 -5.39 17.27
C LEU A 70 -25.53 -6.40 18.11
N SER A 71 -25.09 -7.66 18.16
CA SER A 71 -25.77 -8.74 18.88
C SER A 71 -25.56 -8.66 20.39
N TRP A 72 -24.33 -8.35 20.83
CA TRP A 72 -23.95 -8.30 22.25
C TRP A 72 -24.34 -6.98 22.92
N VAL A 73 -24.01 -5.83 22.31
CA VAL A 73 -24.20 -4.50 22.89
C VAL A 73 -25.62 -3.97 22.63
N LYS A 74 -26.25 -4.42 21.53
CA LYS A 74 -27.59 -3.99 21.08
C LYS A 74 -27.77 -2.47 21.06
N PRO A 75 -26.86 -1.71 20.40
CA PRO A 75 -27.02 -0.27 20.26
C PRO A 75 -28.26 0.04 19.41
N ARG A 76 -28.89 1.20 19.66
CA ARG A 76 -29.93 1.69 18.74
C ARG A 76 -29.33 2.16 17.42
N VAL A 77 -28.11 2.70 17.45
CA VAL A 77 -27.36 3.12 16.26
C VAL A 77 -25.88 2.83 16.47
N MET A 78 -25.26 2.23 15.47
CA MET A 78 -23.81 2.05 15.39
C MET A 78 -23.24 2.99 14.32
N TRP A 79 -22.30 3.86 14.70
CA TRP A 79 -21.55 4.69 13.77
C TRP A 79 -20.34 3.93 13.26
N VAL A 80 -20.16 3.90 11.94
CA VAL A 80 -19.07 3.18 11.30
C VAL A 80 -18.27 4.18 10.48
N ARG A 81 -17.01 4.36 10.87
CA ARG A 81 -16.02 5.12 10.11
C ARG A 81 -15.27 4.16 9.20
N ILE A 82 -15.43 4.32 7.90
CA ILE A 82 -14.78 3.50 6.90
C ILE A 82 -13.51 4.23 6.49
N ASN A 83 -12.38 3.62 6.79
CA ASN A 83 -11.09 4.03 6.26
C ASN A 83 -10.91 3.39 4.88
N ASP A 84 -10.91 4.22 3.84
CA ASP A 84 -10.78 3.73 2.47
C ASP A 84 -9.39 3.13 2.23
N THR A 85 -9.37 1.88 1.78
CA THR A 85 -8.15 1.11 1.50
C THR A 85 -7.84 0.96 0.02
N HIS A 86 -8.48 1.71 -0.89
CA HIS A 86 -8.00 1.75 -2.26
C HIS A 86 -6.56 2.27 -2.30
N GLU A 87 -5.63 1.42 -2.74
CA GLU A 87 -4.35 1.88 -3.26
C GLU A 87 -4.65 2.67 -4.53
N ARG A 88 -4.82 4.00 -4.41
CA ARG A 88 -4.76 4.87 -5.58
C ARG A 88 -3.32 4.79 -6.09
N GLY A 89 -3.16 4.22 -7.28
CA GLY A 89 -1.87 4.20 -7.97
C GLY A 89 -1.32 5.62 -8.00
N TYR A 90 -0.07 5.78 -7.60
CA TYR A 90 0.59 7.08 -7.73
C TYR A 90 0.64 7.45 -9.22
N ARG A 91 0.48 8.74 -9.52
CA ARG A 91 0.75 9.28 -10.86
C ARG A 91 2.20 9.76 -10.88
N GLU A 92 3.05 9.19 -11.72
CA GLU A 92 4.44 9.70 -11.86
C GLU A 92 4.47 10.81 -12.89
N ARG A 93 4.73 12.04 -12.45
CA ARG A 93 5.12 13.13 -13.32
C ARG A 93 6.64 13.19 -13.41
N VAL A 94 7.18 13.08 -14.61
CA VAL A 94 8.61 13.26 -14.85
C VAL A 94 8.93 14.75 -14.78
N LEU A 95 9.60 15.19 -13.71
CA LEU A 95 10.11 16.56 -13.59
C LEU A 95 11.36 16.70 -14.45
N ARG A 96 11.39 17.72 -15.32
CA ARG A 96 12.56 18.08 -16.13
C ARG A 96 13.02 19.51 -15.81
N HIS A 97 14.31 19.78 -15.96
CA HIS A 97 14.86 21.13 -16.03
C HIS A 97 14.49 21.78 -17.37
N ASP A 98 14.61 23.10 -17.47
CA ASP A 98 14.30 23.87 -18.70
C ASP A 98 15.15 23.44 -19.91
N ASP A 99 16.30 22.81 -19.68
CA ASP A 99 17.18 22.23 -20.70
C ASP A 99 16.82 20.77 -21.08
N GLY A 100 15.68 20.27 -20.60
CA GLY A 100 15.18 18.93 -20.87
C GLY A 100 15.81 17.81 -20.03
N ARG A 101 16.76 18.12 -19.13
CA ARG A 101 17.36 17.10 -18.24
C ARG A 101 16.36 16.63 -17.20
N LEU A 102 16.35 15.33 -16.91
CA LEU A 102 15.59 14.79 -15.77
C LEU A 102 16.00 15.49 -14.48
N ARG A 103 15.04 16.14 -13.83
CA ARG A 103 15.17 16.70 -12.49
C ARG A 103 14.76 15.68 -11.43
N GLY A 104 13.76 14.84 -11.73
CA GLY A 104 13.28 13.78 -10.85
C GLY A 104 11.94 13.24 -11.29
N PHE A 105 11.34 12.42 -10.45
CA PHE A 105 9.95 11.98 -10.58
C PHE A 105 9.17 12.65 -9.44
N GLU A 106 8.15 13.43 -9.79
CA GLU A 106 7.11 13.85 -8.86
C GLU A 106 6.05 12.77 -8.90
N ARG A 107 6.05 11.91 -7.88
CA ARG A 107 4.92 11.03 -7.65
C ARG A 107 3.83 11.88 -7.03
N ASP A 108 2.87 12.29 -7.86
CA ASP A 108 1.61 12.77 -7.37
C ASP A 108 0.87 11.53 -6.85
N TYR A 109 1.10 11.24 -5.57
CA TYR A 109 0.13 10.48 -4.80
C TYR A 109 -1.10 11.37 -4.75
N GLY A 110 -1.88 11.44 -5.85
CA GLY A 110 -3.16 12.10 -5.86
C GLY A 110 -3.96 11.45 -4.75
N GLY A 111 -4.00 12.13 -3.61
CA GLY A 111 -3.86 11.55 -2.27
C GLY A 111 -4.10 10.04 -2.18
N ALA A 112 -3.16 9.32 -1.56
CA ALA A 112 -3.59 8.40 -0.51
C ALA A 112 -4.23 9.20 0.65
N ASP A 113 -5.16 10.10 0.33
CA ASP A 113 -6.15 10.61 1.25
C ASP A 113 -6.95 9.37 1.57
N THR A 114 -6.66 8.82 2.74
CA THR A 114 -7.52 7.87 3.40
C THR A 114 -8.87 8.55 3.51
N ARG A 115 -9.74 8.32 2.52
CA ARG A 115 -11.06 8.92 2.46
C ARG A 115 -11.85 8.35 3.62
N LEU A 116 -11.99 9.15 4.67
CA LEU A 116 -12.76 8.75 5.83
C LEU A 116 -14.24 8.99 5.56
N SER A 117 -14.92 7.93 5.14
CA SER A 117 -16.37 7.94 4.95
C SER A 117 -17.08 7.52 6.22
N ARG A 118 -18.31 8.01 6.42
CA ARG A 118 -19.14 7.65 7.57
C ARG A 118 -20.46 7.06 7.11
N VAL A 119 -20.82 5.93 7.71
CA VAL A 119 -22.14 5.29 7.58
C VAL A 119 -22.66 4.93 8.96
N ALA A 120 -23.95 4.65 9.08
CA ALA A 120 -24.52 4.14 10.33
C ALA A 120 -25.31 2.85 10.09
N LEU A 121 -25.28 1.95 11.06
CA LEU A 121 -26.12 0.76 11.12
C LEU A 121 -27.17 0.93 12.21
N THR A 122 -28.42 0.59 11.91
CA THR A 122 -29.52 0.64 12.88
C THR A 122 -30.48 -0.53 12.66
N PRO A 123 -30.90 -1.26 13.72
CA PRO A 123 -32.05 -2.17 13.62
C PRO A 123 -33.39 -1.42 13.74
N ASP A 124 -33.38 -0.14 14.10
CA ASP A 124 -34.59 0.65 14.31
C ASP A 124 -35.12 1.24 13.00
N ARG A 125 -36.25 0.68 12.52
CA ARG A 125 -36.98 1.12 11.32
C ARG A 125 -37.36 2.60 11.37
N LYS A 126 -37.71 3.14 12.53
CA LYS A 126 -38.11 4.57 12.65
C LYS A 126 -36.94 5.49 12.37
N ILE A 127 -35.74 5.09 12.79
CA ILE A 127 -34.51 5.84 12.51
C ILE A 127 -34.19 5.81 11.00
N ALA A 128 -34.33 4.64 10.37
CA ALA A 128 -34.15 4.51 8.92
C ALA A 128 -35.14 5.40 8.13
N LEU A 129 -36.43 5.35 8.49
CA LEU A 129 -37.47 6.20 7.88
C LEU A 129 -37.20 7.69 8.07
N ALA A 130 -36.67 8.09 9.24
CA ALA A 130 -36.26 9.47 9.49
C ALA A 130 -35.04 9.87 8.65
N TRP A 131 -34.06 8.97 8.49
CA TRP A 131 -32.83 9.22 7.75
C TRP A 131 -33.09 9.51 6.26
N GLN A 132 -33.96 8.74 5.61
CA GLN A 132 -34.28 8.96 4.19
C GLN A 132 -34.98 10.30 3.93
N ARG A 133 -35.74 10.82 4.91
CA ARG A 133 -36.42 12.11 4.82
C ARG A 133 -35.46 13.30 4.95
N CYS A 134 -34.24 13.09 5.43
CA CYS A 134 -33.24 14.14 5.50
C CYS A 134 -32.74 14.50 4.10
N SER A 135 -32.56 15.79 3.84
CA SER A 135 -32.17 16.31 2.52
C SER A 135 -30.71 15.96 2.19
N ASN A 136 -29.87 15.79 3.20
CA ASN A 136 -28.45 15.45 3.06
C ASN A 136 -27.91 14.76 4.32
N ALA A 137 -26.72 14.19 4.21
CA ALA A 137 -26.08 13.46 5.31
C ALA A 137 -25.81 14.33 6.55
N ARG A 138 -25.50 15.63 6.39
CA ARG A 138 -25.24 16.53 7.53
C ARG A 138 -26.48 16.66 8.42
N GLU A 139 -27.64 16.83 7.80
CA GLU A 139 -28.93 16.83 8.47
C GLU A 139 -29.22 15.48 9.13
N GLY A 140 -29.00 14.37 8.41
CA GLY A 140 -29.14 13.01 8.98
C GLY A 140 -28.30 12.79 10.23
N TRP A 141 -27.01 13.18 10.20
CA TRP A 141 -26.12 13.07 11.36
C TRP A 141 -26.53 13.98 12.53
N ALA A 142 -27.12 15.14 12.27
CA ALA A 142 -27.68 15.99 13.31
C ALA A 142 -28.93 15.33 13.94
N MET A 143 -29.82 14.78 13.11
CA MET A 143 -31.01 14.05 13.53
C MET A 143 -30.66 12.85 14.41
N LEU A 144 -29.68 12.02 14.03
CA LEU A 144 -29.24 10.88 14.87
C LEU A 144 -28.67 11.34 16.22
N ARG A 145 -27.93 12.46 16.24
CA ARG A 145 -27.36 13.02 17.49
C ARG A 145 -28.41 13.60 18.42
N GLN A 146 -29.55 14.03 17.91
CA GLN A 146 -30.65 14.57 18.71
C GLN A 146 -31.60 13.45 19.17
N SER A 147 -31.86 12.45 18.33
CA SER A 147 -32.89 11.44 18.55
C SER A 147 -32.45 10.20 19.35
N VAL A 148 -31.15 9.89 19.40
CA VAL A 148 -30.63 8.68 20.06
C VAL A 148 -29.76 9.07 21.24
N HIS A 149 -30.02 8.63 22.47
CA HIS A 149 -29.17 8.94 23.62
C HIS A 149 -27.72 8.40 23.45
N PRO A 150 -26.65 9.11 23.89
CA PRO A 150 -25.26 8.67 23.74
C PRO A 150 -24.99 7.22 24.18
N ASN A 151 -25.54 6.78 25.32
CA ASN A 151 -25.38 5.42 25.85
C ASN A 151 -26.06 4.32 25.00
N ARG A 152 -26.83 4.69 23.98
CA ARG A 152 -27.45 3.77 23.02
C ARG A 152 -26.75 3.83 21.65
N ARG A 153 -25.60 4.49 21.57
CA ARG A 153 -24.77 4.59 20.37
C ARG A 153 -23.50 3.77 20.56
N LEU A 154 -23.03 3.16 19.49
CA LEU A 154 -21.73 2.50 19.42
C LEU A 154 -20.93 3.10 18.26
N SER A 155 -19.60 3.10 18.32
CA SER A 155 -18.74 3.64 17.25
C SER A 155 -17.62 2.67 16.92
N HIS A 156 -17.48 2.35 15.64
CA HIS A 156 -16.39 1.55 15.10
C HIS A 156 -15.63 2.29 14.02
N GLN A 157 -14.35 1.95 13.91
CA GLN A 157 -13.53 2.29 12.75
C GLN A 157 -13.10 0.99 12.08
N ILE A 158 -13.37 0.89 10.79
CA ILE A 158 -13.10 -0.31 10.00
C ILE A 158 -12.39 0.07 8.71
N ARG A 159 -11.75 -0.92 8.10
CA ARG A 159 -11.24 -0.81 6.72
C ARG A 159 -12.33 -1.22 5.74
N GLY A 160 -12.40 -0.52 4.61
CA GLY A 160 -13.34 -0.82 3.53
C GLY A 160 -13.02 0.01 2.30
N TRP A 161 -13.96 0.04 1.37
CA TRP A 161 -13.87 0.80 0.14
C TRP A 161 -15.07 1.72 0.00
N THR A 162 -14.84 2.94 -0.46
CA THR A 162 -15.89 3.94 -0.67
C THR A 162 -15.81 4.54 -2.06
N TYR A 163 -16.98 4.84 -2.63
CA TYR A 163 -17.09 5.30 -4.01
C TYR A 163 -18.17 6.37 -4.10
N ASP A 164 -17.94 7.36 -4.95
CA ASP A 164 -18.92 8.37 -5.34
C ASP A 164 -19.65 7.94 -6.61
N ARG A 165 -20.96 7.69 -6.50
CA ARG A 165 -21.80 7.29 -7.65
C ARG A 165 -21.86 8.32 -8.78
N ASN A 166 -21.48 9.58 -8.50
CA ASN A 166 -21.50 10.65 -9.50
C ASN A 166 -20.19 10.75 -10.29
N GLN A 167 -19.16 9.98 -9.91
CA GLN A 167 -17.87 9.95 -10.59
C GLN A 167 -17.76 8.67 -11.42
N PRO A 168 -17.75 8.75 -12.77
CA PRO A 168 -17.70 7.56 -13.63
C PRO A 168 -16.53 6.62 -13.34
N THR A 169 -15.36 7.15 -13.05
CA THR A 169 -14.16 6.37 -12.69
C THR A 169 -14.34 5.58 -11.39
N GLU A 170 -15.00 6.17 -10.39
CA GLU A 170 -15.30 5.49 -9.13
C GLU A 170 -16.43 4.47 -9.29
N VAL A 171 -17.39 4.72 -10.17
CA VAL A 171 -18.42 3.74 -10.57
C VAL A 171 -17.79 2.52 -11.25
N HIS A 172 -16.86 2.73 -12.19
CA HIS A 172 -16.12 1.64 -12.82
C HIS A 172 -15.36 0.80 -11.78
N THR A 173 -14.65 1.48 -10.88
CA THR A 173 -13.87 0.85 -9.80
C THR A 173 -14.76 0.09 -8.83
N PHE A 174 -15.91 0.65 -8.45
CA PHE A 174 -16.91 0.01 -7.59
C PHE A 174 -17.37 -1.32 -8.17
N VAL A 175 -17.82 -1.31 -9.43
CA VAL A 175 -18.35 -2.52 -10.08
C VAL A 175 -17.26 -3.58 -10.26
N ARG A 176 -16.03 -3.16 -10.59
CA ARG A 176 -14.85 -4.03 -10.63
C ARG A 176 -14.56 -4.66 -9.26
N ASP A 177 -14.59 -3.91 -8.17
CA ASP A 177 -14.28 -4.48 -6.85
C ASP A 177 -15.42 -5.35 -6.33
N LEU A 178 -16.65 -4.98 -6.66
CA LEU A 178 -17.86 -5.73 -6.33
C LEU A 178 -17.80 -7.16 -6.89
N ILE A 179 -17.29 -7.36 -8.11
CA ILE A 179 -17.10 -8.69 -8.71
C ILE A 179 -16.17 -9.59 -7.88
N GLY A 180 -15.19 -8.97 -7.21
CA GLY A 180 -14.21 -9.68 -6.40
C GLY A 180 -14.82 -10.19 -5.11
N VAL A 181 -15.78 -9.45 -4.54
CA VAL A 181 -16.35 -9.72 -3.21
C VAL A 181 -17.75 -10.34 -3.22
N TRP A 182 -18.52 -10.15 -4.29
CA TRP A 182 -19.88 -10.65 -4.39
C TRP A 182 -19.91 -11.97 -5.16
N LYS A 183 -19.68 -13.06 -4.40
CA LYS A 183 -19.51 -14.40 -4.98
C LYS A 183 -20.81 -15.05 -5.47
N GLN A 184 -21.96 -14.62 -4.95
CA GLN A 184 -23.27 -15.21 -5.24
C GLN A 184 -24.35 -14.14 -5.53
N PRO A 185 -24.23 -13.38 -6.63
CA PRO A 185 -25.23 -12.39 -7.03
C PRO A 185 -26.61 -12.99 -7.31
N GLY A 186 -26.69 -14.22 -7.83
CA GLY A 186 -27.97 -14.89 -8.10
C GLY A 186 -28.86 -15.13 -6.86
N ALA A 187 -28.34 -14.95 -5.64
CA ALA A 187 -29.14 -15.04 -4.41
C ALA A 187 -30.09 -13.85 -4.22
N THR A 188 -29.79 -12.69 -4.80
CA THR A 188 -30.63 -11.48 -4.70
C THR A 188 -30.96 -10.84 -6.04
N VAL A 189 -30.34 -11.30 -7.13
CA VAL A 189 -30.66 -10.89 -8.49
C VAL A 189 -31.20 -12.09 -9.26
N GLU A 190 -32.53 -12.22 -9.28
CA GLU A 190 -33.23 -13.40 -9.82
C GLU A 190 -32.88 -13.69 -11.28
N ARG A 191 -32.75 -12.64 -12.11
CA ARG A 191 -32.45 -12.74 -13.54
C ARG A 191 -31.03 -13.20 -13.87
N VAL A 192 -30.18 -13.48 -12.89
CA VAL A 192 -28.77 -13.83 -13.12
C VAL A 192 -28.54 -15.31 -12.84
N THR A 193 -27.95 -16.00 -13.80
CA THR A 193 -27.57 -17.41 -13.71
C THR A 193 -26.07 -17.61 -13.79
N ARG A 194 -25.60 -18.69 -13.19
CA ARG A 194 -24.18 -19.03 -13.17
C ARG A 194 -23.80 -19.79 -14.45
N ALA A 195 -22.85 -19.27 -15.21
CA ALA A 195 -22.36 -19.87 -16.45
C ALA A 195 -20.97 -20.54 -16.31
N GLY A 196 -20.30 -20.35 -15.17
CA GLY A 196 -18.99 -20.95 -14.91
C GLY A 196 -18.67 -20.96 -13.42
N ARG A 197 -17.42 -21.26 -13.06
CA ARG A 197 -17.02 -21.32 -11.63
C ARG A 197 -17.20 -19.96 -10.93
N GLU A 198 -16.88 -18.86 -11.58
CA GLU A 198 -17.09 -17.50 -11.03
C GLU A 198 -17.72 -16.56 -12.06
N ALA A 199 -18.36 -17.12 -13.10
CA ALA A 199 -18.99 -16.38 -14.17
C ALA A 199 -20.52 -16.33 -14.02
N TRP A 200 -21.09 -15.14 -14.21
CA TRP A 200 -22.52 -14.86 -14.05
C TRP A 200 -23.04 -14.11 -15.28
N VAL A 201 -24.18 -14.57 -15.80
CA VAL A 201 -24.82 -14.09 -17.04
C VAL A 201 -26.29 -13.81 -16.77
N ASP A 202 -26.88 -12.91 -17.56
CA ASP A 202 -28.33 -12.76 -17.58
C ASP A 202 -29.02 -14.04 -18.11
N GLN A 203 -30.17 -14.41 -17.52
CA GLN A 203 -30.94 -15.62 -17.82
C GLN A 203 -31.32 -15.74 -19.30
N GLY A 204 -31.50 -14.62 -20.01
CA GLY A 204 -31.83 -14.60 -21.42
C GLY A 204 -30.66 -14.88 -22.37
N ASN A 205 -29.45 -15.09 -21.84
CA ASN A 205 -28.22 -15.00 -22.62
C ASN A 205 -27.19 -16.04 -22.18
N ALA A 206 -27.60 -17.32 -22.21
CA ALA A 206 -26.70 -18.43 -21.92
C ALA A 206 -25.55 -18.46 -22.95
N PRO A 207 -24.28 -18.48 -22.50
CA PRO A 207 -23.15 -18.48 -23.42
C PRO A 207 -23.09 -19.80 -24.21
N PRO A 208 -22.65 -19.77 -25.48
CA PRO A 208 -22.48 -20.99 -26.27
C PRO A 208 -21.54 -22.01 -25.64
N GLU A 209 -21.72 -23.29 -25.97
CA GLU A 209 -20.77 -24.34 -25.58
C GLU A 209 -19.39 -24.06 -26.20
N GLY A 210 -18.37 -23.88 -25.34
CA GLY A 210 -16.98 -23.61 -25.73
C GLY A 210 -16.37 -22.35 -25.11
N VAL A 211 -17.20 -21.41 -24.63
CA VAL A 211 -16.71 -20.18 -23.97
C VAL A 211 -15.91 -20.55 -22.72
N THR A 212 -14.71 -19.97 -22.59
CA THR A 212 -13.83 -20.21 -21.45
C THR A 212 -13.84 -19.01 -20.50
N PHE A 213 -14.25 -19.22 -19.26
CA PHE A 213 -14.19 -18.20 -18.21
C PHE A 213 -13.00 -18.44 -17.28
N ILE A 214 -12.13 -17.42 -17.14
CA ILE A 214 -10.95 -17.48 -16.28
C ILE A 214 -11.09 -16.41 -15.18
N GLY A 215 -11.47 -16.84 -13.98
CA GLY A 215 -11.71 -15.94 -12.84
C GLY A 215 -13.12 -15.35 -12.80
N PRO A 216 -13.35 -14.32 -11.97
CA PRO A 216 -14.67 -13.74 -11.77
C PRO A 216 -15.08 -12.87 -12.96
N THR A 217 -16.27 -13.13 -13.52
CA THR A 217 -16.74 -12.44 -14.74
C THR A 217 -18.24 -12.21 -14.71
N TRP A 218 -18.67 -10.99 -15.03
CA TRP A 218 -20.09 -10.66 -15.19
C TRP A 218 -20.37 -10.27 -16.64
N ILE A 219 -21.37 -10.92 -17.22
CA ILE A 219 -21.82 -10.71 -18.59
C ILE A 219 -23.17 -10.02 -18.55
N GLY A 220 -23.21 -8.78 -19.03
CA GLY A 220 -24.41 -7.96 -19.07
C GLY A 220 -25.53 -8.54 -19.93
N ALA A 221 -26.73 -8.02 -19.72
CA ALA A 221 -27.91 -8.35 -20.50
C ALA A 221 -27.69 -8.00 -21.99
N GLY A 222 -28.05 -8.93 -22.89
CA GLY A 222 -27.91 -8.74 -24.33
C GLY A 222 -26.48 -8.87 -24.90
N ARG A 223 -25.49 -9.23 -24.08
CA ARG A 223 -24.09 -9.38 -24.51
C ARG A 223 -23.80 -10.76 -25.09
N ALA A 224 -23.83 -10.90 -26.42
CA ALA A 224 -23.42 -12.15 -27.06
C ALA A 224 -21.92 -12.43 -26.87
N LEU A 225 -21.57 -13.71 -26.69
CA LEU A 225 -20.20 -14.22 -26.64
C LEU A 225 -20.00 -15.24 -27.76
N ASP A 226 -18.80 -15.30 -28.33
CA ASP A 226 -18.45 -16.28 -29.35
C ASP A 226 -18.05 -17.62 -28.72
N ALA A 227 -18.37 -18.75 -29.36
CA ALA A 227 -18.11 -20.09 -28.81
C ALA A 227 -16.62 -20.40 -28.53
N ASN A 228 -15.68 -19.66 -29.13
CA ASN A 228 -14.24 -19.83 -28.89
C ASN A 228 -13.64 -18.68 -28.05
N GLU A 229 -14.46 -17.82 -27.48
CA GLU A 229 -14.01 -16.65 -26.72
C GLU A 229 -13.54 -17.05 -25.31
N ALA A 230 -12.42 -16.46 -24.88
CA ALA A 230 -11.91 -16.60 -23.52
C ALA A 230 -12.09 -15.27 -22.78
N VAL A 231 -12.95 -15.25 -21.76
CA VAL A 231 -13.18 -14.07 -20.94
C VAL A 231 -12.36 -14.18 -19.65
N VAL A 232 -11.39 -13.28 -19.50
CA VAL A 232 -10.44 -13.27 -18.38
C VAL A 232 -10.84 -12.19 -17.38
N GLY A 233 -11.16 -12.62 -16.16
CA GLY A 233 -11.56 -11.78 -15.04
C GLY A 233 -10.39 -11.24 -14.22
N PRO A 234 -10.64 -10.28 -13.28
CA PRO A 234 -11.94 -9.68 -12.97
C PRO A 234 -12.44 -8.77 -14.10
N ALA A 235 -13.59 -9.12 -14.70
CA ALA A 235 -14.10 -8.44 -15.89
C ALA A 235 -15.62 -8.29 -15.87
N VAL A 236 -16.09 -7.13 -16.31
CA VAL A 236 -17.52 -6.81 -16.42
C VAL A 236 -17.80 -6.34 -17.83
N LEU A 237 -18.61 -7.11 -18.55
CA LEU A 237 -19.16 -6.72 -19.84
C LEU A 237 -20.48 -6.03 -19.54
N TRP A 238 -20.50 -4.69 -19.64
CA TRP A 238 -21.69 -3.88 -19.42
C TRP A 238 -22.79 -4.20 -20.43
N ASP A 239 -24.05 -3.95 -20.07
CA ASP A 239 -25.20 -4.23 -20.93
C ASP A 239 -25.07 -3.50 -22.28
N ASP A 240 -24.82 -2.19 -22.22
CA ASP A 240 -24.43 -1.37 -23.37
C ASP A 240 -22.93 -1.04 -23.31
N PRO A 241 -22.10 -1.54 -24.26
CA PRO A 241 -20.69 -1.22 -24.35
C PRO A 241 -20.39 0.27 -24.47
N ALA A 242 -21.27 1.05 -25.11
CA ALA A 242 -21.09 2.49 -25.29
C ALA A 242 -21.31 3.27 -23.98
N SER A 243 -22.14 2.73 -23.08
CA SER A 243 -22.39 3.30 -21.74
C SER A 243 -21.28 3.00 -20.74
N ARG A 244 -20.30 2.13 -21.09
CA ARG A 244 -19.23 1.71 -20.18
C ARG A 244 -18.55 2.95 -19.59
N PRO A 245 -18.50 3.08 -18.25
CA PRO A 245 -17.81 4.19 -17.63
C PRO A 245 -16.33 4.12 -18.00
N GLU A 246 -15.76 5.24 -18.44
CA GLU A 246 -14.36 5.28 -18.81
C GLU A 246 -13.52 4.78 -17.63
N PRO A 247 -12.71 3.72 -17.81
CA PRO A 247 -11.72 3.40 -16.81
C PRO A 247 -10.85 4.64 -16.61
N GLU A 248 -10.38 4.86 -15.39
CA GLU A 248 -9.35 5.87 -15.15
C GLU A 248 -8.29 5.72 -16.25
N HIS A 249 -8.14 6.75 -17.08
CA HIS A 249 -7.24 6.72 -18.21
C HIS A 249 -5.84 6.65 -17.60
N LEU A 250 -5.36 5.42 -17.41
CA LEU A 250 -3.94 5.15 -17.37
C LEU A 250 -3.47 5.58 -18.75
N ASP A 251 -3.03 6.83 -18.85
CA ASP A 251 -2.32 7.27 -20.04
C ASP A 251 -1.14 6.32 -20.13
N TRP A 252 -1.12 5.47 -21.15
CA TRP A 252 -0.02 4.53 -21.32
C TRP A 252 1.31 5.27 -21.41
N ARG A 253 1.33 6.58 -21.69
CA ARG A 253 2.53 7.45 -21.62
C ARG A 253 2.98 7.82 -20.20
N GLU A 254 2.16 7.55 -19.19
CA GLU A 254 2.50 7.64 -17.76
C GLU A 254 3.00 6.31 -17.20
N ILE A 255 2.71 5.18 -17.86
CA ILE A 255 3.27 3.85 -17.56
C ILE A 255 4.50 3.57 -18.42
N GLU A 256 4.45 3.89 -19.71
CA GLU A 256 5.60 3.99 -20.56
C GLU A 256 6.44 5.12 -19.97
N PRO A 257 7.70 4.87 -19.60
CA PRO A 257 8.58 5.96 -19.23
C PRO A 257 8.57 6.93 -20.41
N GLY A 258 7.93 8.10 -20.25
CA GLY A 258 7.68 9.02 -21.35
C GLY A 258 8.99 9.40 -22.02
N THR A 259 9.26 8.80 -23.18
CA THR A 259 10.64 8.62 -23.69
C THR A 259 11.55 8.21 -22.54
N MET A 260 11.74 6.90 -22.34
CA MET A 260 12.83 6.38 -21.51
C MET A 260 14.02 7.27 -21.86
N LEU A 261 14.47 8.11 -20.91
CA LEU A 261 15.64 8.90 -21.19
C LEU A 261 16.67 7.84 -21.50
N GLU A 262 17.06 7.75 -22.76
CA GLU A 262 18.18 6.96 -23.26
C GLU A 262 19.50 7.51 -22.68
N ARG A 263 19.47 8.14 -21.51
CA ARG A 263 20.54 7.99 -20.55
C ARG A 263 20.23 6.70 -19.80
N PRO A 264 20.72 5.54 -20.28
CA PRO A 264 21.00 4.47 -19.34
C PRO A 264 21.76 5.13 -18.19
N VAL A 265 21.36 4.84 -16.94
CA VAL A 265 22.17 5.17 -15.77
C VAL A 265 23.57 4.81 -16.18
N ARG A 266 24.42 5.83 -16.38
CA ARG A 266 25.76 5.60 -16.90
C ARG A 266 26.50 4.99 -15.73
N VAL A 267 26.42 3.67 -15.60
CA VAL A 267 27.29 2.95 -14.68
C VAL A 267 28.68 3.20 -15.23
N PRO A 268 29.49 4.08 -14.62
CA PRO A 268 30.80 4.37 -15.17
C PRO A 268 31.53 3.05 -15.22
N ARG A 269 32.05 2.68 -16.40
CA ARG A 269 32.91 1.50 -16.55
C ARG A 269 34.19 1.78 -15.77
N ARG A 270 34.16 1.50 -14.46
CA ARG A 270 35.34 1.63 -13.59
C ARG A 270 36.39 0.69 -14.13
N SER A 271 37.59 1.22 -14.36
CA SER A 271 38.74 0.42 -14.76
C SER A 271 38.95 -0.73 -13.77
N THR A 272 39.54 -1.82 -14.24
CA THR A 272 39.95 -2.94 -13.38
C THR A 272 40.82 -2.44 -12.22
N ALA A 273 41.72 -1.49 -12.48
CA ALA A 273 42.54 -0.83 -11.47
C ALA A 273 41.72 -0.09 -10.41
N SER A 274 40.70 0.68 -10.80
CA SER A 274 39.82 1.39 -9.87
C SER A 274 39.03 0.43 -8.97
N ARG A 275 38.51 -0.67 -9.53
CA ARG A 275 37.82 -1.72 -8.75
C ARG A 275 38.76 -2.44 -7.79
N ALA A 276 40.00 -2.70 -8.20
CA ALA A 276 41.02 -3.30 -7.35
C ALA A 276 41.42 -2.36 -6.20
N ALA A 277 41.64 -1.08 -6.48
CA ALA A 277 41.95 -0.06 -5.47
C ALA A 277 40.82 0.09 -4.44
N LYS A 278 39.56 0.16 -4.91
CA LYS A 278 38.37 0.16 -4.06
C LYS A 278 38.32 -1.07 -3.15
N ARG A 279 38.61 -2.25 -3.71
CA ARG A 279 38.60 -3.50 -2.96
C ARG A 279 39.73 -3.57 -1.93
N LEU A 280 40.92 -3.11 -2.28
CA LEU A 280 42.04 -3.02 -1.35
C LEU A 280 41.71 -2.09 -0.18
N PHE A 281 41.14 -0.92 -0.47
CA PHE A 281 40.64 0.00 0.55
C PHE A 281 39.62 -0.68 1.48
N ASP A 282 38.65 -1.40 0.91
CA ASP A 282 37.63 -2.12 1.70
C ASP A 282 38.24 -3.14 2.66
N ILE A 283 39.22 -3.92 2.19
CA ILE A 283 39.88 -4.95 3.01
C ILE A 283 40.71 -4.30 4.12
N VAL A 284 41.56 -3.32 3.78
CA VAL A 284 42.43 -2.65 4.75
C VAL A 284 41.60 -1.95 5.82
N PHE A 285 40.56 -1.22 5.42
CA PHE A 285 39.69 -0.52 6.35
C PHE A 285 38.91 -1.50 7.25
N ALA A 286 38.33 -2.56 6.67
CA ALA A 286 37.60 -3.56 7.45
C ALA A 286 38.49 -4.30 8.45
N LEU A 287 39.74 -4.62 8.09
CA LEU A 287 40.71 -5.22 9.00
C LEU A 287 41.05 -4.28 10.17
N LEU A 288 41.35 -3.01 9.88
CA LEU A 288 41.64 -2.02 10.92
C LEU A 288 40.45 -1.81 11.85
N ALA A 289 39.24 -1.68 11.29
CA ALA A 289 38.01 -1.55 12.05
C ALA A 289 37.75 -2.77 12.94
N LEU A 290 37.93 -3.99 12.41
CA LEU A 290 37.76 -5.21 13.18
C LEU A 290 38.79 -5.33 14.30
N ILE A 291 40.07 -5.05 14.06
CA ILE A 291 41.10 -5.08 15.12
C ILE A 291 40.75 -4.12 16.25
N LEU A 292 40.29 -2.91 15.92
CA LEU A 292 39.92 -1.90 16.92
C LEU A 292 38.70 -2.31 17.74
N VAL A 293 37.72 -2.97 17.12
CA VAL A 293 36.44 -3.28 17.75
C VAL A 293 36.40 -4.68 18.37
N LEU A 294 37.26 -5.61 17.96
CA LEU A 294 37.26 -7.00 18.45
C LEU A 294 37.26 -7.12 19.98
N PRO A 295 37.99 -6.29 20.76
CA PRO A 295 37.91 -6.32 22.23
C PRO A 295 36.51 -6.00 22.80
N VAL A 296 35.67 -5.27 22.06
CA VAL A 296 34.30 -4.89 22.47
C VAL A 296 33.30 -6.04 22.23
N PHE A 297 33.60 -6.98 21.34
CA PHE A 297 32.68 -8.07 20.98
C PHE A 297 32.25 -8.93 22.18
N PRO A 298 33.16 -9.45 23.02
CA PRO A 298 32.77 -10.25 24.19
C PRO A 298 31.87 -9.49 25.17
N ILE A 299 32.11 -8.19 25.35
CA ILE A 299 31.32 -7.32 26.23
C ILE A 299 29.88 -7.21 25.71
N VAL A 300 29.73 -6.95 24.40
CA VAL A 300 28.41 -6.87 23.75
C VAL A 300 27.69 -8.21 23.79
N MET A 301 28.40 -9.31 23.52
CA MET A 301 27.84 -10.66 23.57
C MET A 301 27.34 -11.01 24.97
N LEU A 302 28.11 -10.68 26.01
CA LEU A 302 27.70 -10.88 27.41
C LEU A 302 26.48 -10.03 27.77
N ALA A 303 26.44 -8.75 27.35
CA ALA A 303 25.29 -7.89 27.60
C ALA A 303 24.00 -8.42 26.94
N ILE A 304 24.07 -8.89 25.68
CA ILE A 304 22.94 -9.53 25.00
C ILE A 304 22.52 -10.82 25.72
N TRP A 305 23.51 -11.62 26.16
CA TRP A 305 23.26 -12.87 26.87
C TRP A 305 22.50 -12.65 28.18
N LEU A 306 22.93 -11.66 28.97
CA LEU A 306 22.32 -11.34 30.25
C LEU A 306 20.89 -10.81 30.11
N GLU A 307 20.55 -10.14 29.00
CA GLU A 307 19.22 -9.59 28.79
C GLU A 307 18.23 -10.59 28.14
N ASP A 308 18.62 -11.31 27.09
CA ASP A 308 17.71 -12.15 26.28
C ASP A 308 18.35 -13.50 25.86
N GLY A 309 19.45 -13.90 26.50
CA GLY A 309 20.17 -15.15 26.22
C GLY A 309 20.89 -15.17 24.86
N GLY A 310 21.08 -16.36 24.27
CA GLY A 310 21.59 -16.53 22.89
C GLY A 310 20.46 -16.62 21.85
N PRO A 311 20.76 -16.56 20.53
CA PRO A 311 22.05 -16.25 19.89
C PRO A 311 22.46 -14.76 19.91
N PHE A 312 23.76 -14.47 19.89
CA PHE A 312 24.31 -13.09 19.94
C PHE A 312 24.32 -12.39 18.58
N PHE A 313 24.54 -13.15 17.52
CA PHE A 313 24.55 -12.66 16.15
C PHE A 313 23.22 -12.96 15.48
N PHE A 314 22.79 -12.04 14.63
CA PHE A 314 21.64 -12.17 13.76
C PHE A 314 22.09 -12.01 12.31
N ALA A 315 21.61 -12.88 11.43
CA ALA A 315 21.87 -12.82 10.00
C ALA A 315 20.58 -12.52 9.26
N HIS A 316 20.54 -11.37 8.58
CA HIS A 316 19.40 -11.01 7.72
C HIS A 316 19.79 -11.21 6.26
N MET A 317 19.01 -11.99 5.51
CA MET A 317 19.20 -12.14 4.07
C MET A 317 19.00 -10.80 3.33
N ARG A 318 20.02 -10.38 2.58
CA ARG A 318 20.05 -9.15 1.77
C ARG A 318 20.59 -9.45 0.38
N GLU A 319 20.29 -8.60 -0.59
CA GLU A 319 20.85 -8.72 -1.95
C GLU A 319 22.18 -7.95 -2.08
N THR A 320 23.14 -8.54 -2.79
CA THR A 320 24.39 -7.92 -3.24
C THR A 320 24.41 -7.83 -4.77
N VAL A 321 25.59 -7.58 -5.36
CA VAL A 321 25.81 -7.42 -6.80
C VAL A 321 25.12 -8.54 -7.60
N GLY A 322 24.31 -8.12 -8.57
CA GLY A 322 23.55 -9.02 -9.45
C GLY A 322 22.36 -9.71 -8.77
N GLY A 323 21.88 -9.20 -7.63
CA GLY A 323 20.74 -9.77 -6.92
C GLY A 323 21.02 -11.05 -6.15
N ARG A 324 22.31 -11.43 -6.00
CA ARG A 324 22.69 -12.59 -5.18
C ARG A 324 22.37 -12.32 -3.72
N GLU A 325 21.76 -13.27 -3.04
CA GLU A 325 21.45 -13.13 -1.62
C GLU A 325 22.63 -13.52 -0.74
N PHE A 326 22.84 -12.82 0.38
CA PHE A 326 23.86 -13.12 1.37
C PHE A 326 23.36 -12.83 2.81
N PRO A 327 23.89 -13.54 3.82
CA PRO A 327 23.57 -13.28 5.22
C PRO A 327 24.33 -12.03 5.71
N CYS A 328 23.63 -10.91 5.85
CA CYS A 328 24.19 -9.68 6.44
C CYS A 328 24.22 -9.81 7.97
N PHE A 329 25.43 -9.83 8.55
CA PHE A 329 25.64 -10.09 9.97
C PHE A 329 25.47 -8.83 10.81
N LYS A 330 24.77 -8.96 11.94
CA LYS A 330 24.61 -7.93 12.97
C LYS A 330 24.67 -8.54 14.35
N PHE A 331 24.91 -7.73 15.39
CA PHE A 331 24.54 -8.15 16.73
C PHE A 331 23.02 -8.12 16.88
N ARG A 332 22.49 -9.04 17.66
CA ARG A 332 21.07 -9.10 17.95
C ARG A 332 20.69 -7.93 18.86
N SER A 333 19.94 -6.98 18.31
CA SER A 333 19.40 -5.82 19.03
C SER A 333 17.88 -5.89 19.24
N MET A 334 17.24 -6.96 18.79
CA MET A 334 15.80 -7.20 18.89
C MET A 334 15.50 -8.52 19.60
N ARG A 335 14.30 -8.61 20.20
CA ARG A 335 13.75 -9.83 20.79
C ARG A 335 13.59 -10.95 19.76
N LYS A 336 13.62 -12.21 20.20
CA LYS A 336 13.50 -13.39 19.32
C LYS A 336 12.18 -13.45 18.53
N ASP A 337 11.12 -12.88 19.08
CA ASP A 337 9.76 -12.83 18.50
C ASP A 337 9.49 -11.55 17.68
N ALA A 338 10.52 -10.75 17.39
CA ALA A 338 10.39 -9.46 16.71
C ALA A 338 9.65 -9.52 15.36
N GLU A 339 9.81 -10.57 14.56
CA GLU A 339 9.13 -10.67 13.26
C GLU A 339 7.62 -10.92 13.42
N ALA A 340 7.21 -11.69 14.43
CA ALA A 340 5.78 -11.90 14.73
C ALA A 340 5.12 -10.61 15.26
N ILE A 341 5.84 -9.84 16.06
CA ILE A 341 5.40 -8.52 16.56
C ILE A 341 5.31 -7.53 15.39
N LYS A 342 6.27 -7.54 14.46
CA LYS A 342 6.29 -6.64 13.29
C LYS A 342 5.00 -6.71 12.48
N ALA A 343 4.47 -7.92 12.25
CA ALA A 343 3.23 -8.11 11.50
C ALA A 343 2.03 -7.41 12.15
N LYS A 344 2.01 -7.33 13.49
CA LYS A 344 0.97 -6.63 14.28
C LYS A 344 1.18 -5.11 14.34
N LEU A 345 2.39 -4.64 14.06
CA LEU A 345 2.76 -3.21 14.11
C LEU A 345 2.81 -2.55 12.73
N ALA A 346 2.44 -3.25 11.66
CA ALA A 346 2.54 -2.76 10.29
C ALA A 346 1.83 -1.40 10.07
N GLU A 347 0.74 -1.16 10.81
CA GLU A 347 -0.05 0.08 10.73
C GLU A 347 0.62 1.29 11.41
N ALA A 348 1.64 1.05 12.24
CA ALA A 348 2.36 2.07 13.00
C ALA A 348 3.74 2.40 12.38
N ASN A 349 3.93 2.09 11.09
CA ASN A 349 5.12 2.46 10.34
C ASN A 349 5.19 3.99 10.16
N GLN A 350 6.34 4.59 10.46
CA GLN A 350 6.53 6.05 10.47
C GLN A 350 7.30 6.58 9.26
N VAL A 351 7.71 5.72 8.32
CA VAL A 351 8.44 6.13 7.11
C VAL A 351 7.67 5.73 5.86
N ASP A 352 7.85 6.51 4.80
CA ASP A 352 7.39 6.17 3.47
C ASP A 352 8.27 5.09 2.82
N GLY A 353 7.70 4.33 1.88
CA GLY A 353 8.42 3.31 1.13
C GLY A 353 8.53 1.94 1.82
N PRO A 354 9.49 1.10 1.40
CA PRO A 354 9.51 -0.33 1.72
C PRO A 354 10.07 -0.66 3.11
N GLN A 355 10.66 0.33 3.78
CA GLN A 355 11.27 0.14 5.09
C GLN A 355 10.23 0.22 6.20
N PHE A 356 10.34 -0.68 7.18
CA PHE A 356 9.63 -0.53 8.44
C PHE A 356 10.47 0.27 9.43
N PHE A 357 9.87 1.30 10.02
CA PHE A 357 10.49 2.18 10.99
C PHE A 357 9.51 2.64 12.07
N MET A 358 10.01 2.69 13.29
CA MET A 358 9.27 3.17 14.46
C MET A 358 10.30 3.67 15.48
N GLU A 359 10.17 4.91 15.93
CA GLU A 359 11.09 5.53 16.88
C GLU A 359 11.14 4.78 18.22
N GLN A 360 9.97 4.42 18.76
CA GLN A 360 9.84 3.62 19.98
C GLN A 360 9.46 2.17 19.67
N ASP A 361 10.34 1.48 18.94
CA ASP A 361 10.10 0.11 18.51
C ASP A 361 10.12 -0.88 19.70
N PRO A 362 8.97 -1.49 20.08
CA PRO A 362 8.86 -2.39 21.23
C PRO A 362 9.60 -3.73 21.02
N ARG A 363 10.08 -3.99 19.79
CA ARG A 363 10.86 -5.18 19.46
C ARG A 363 12.32 -5.05 19.89
N VAL A 364 12.79 -3.84 20.18
CA VAL A 364 14.19 -3.54 20.50
C VAL A 364 14.44 -3.75 22.00
N THR A 365 15.49 -4.49 22.34
CA THR A 365 15.86 -4.71 23.76
C THR A 365 16.54 -3.46 24.34
N ASN A 366 16.72 -3.36 25.66
CA ASN A 366 17.38 -2.19 26.24
C ASN A 366 18.85 -2.11 25.86
N VAL A 367 19.57 -3.24 25.85
CA VAL A 367 20.93 -3.32 25.30
C VAL A 367 20.89 -2.99 23.80
N GLY A 368 19.93 -3.55 23.07
CA GLY A 368 19.72 -3.28 21.65
C GLY A 368 19.54 -1.79 21.32
N ARG A 369 18.85 -1.03 22.19
CA ARG A 369 18.66 0.42 22.04
C ARG A 369 20.00 1.15 22.06
N TRP A 370 20.88 0.80 22.98
CA TRP A 370 22.24 1.37 23.04
C TRP A 370 23.11 0.93 21.85
N LEU A 371 23.04 -0.35 21.47
CA LEU A 371 23.80 -0.87 20.32
C LEU A 371 23.42 -0.13 19.03
N ARG A 372 22.12 0.07 18.78
CA ARG A 372 21.61 0.79 17.60
C ARG A 372 21.95 2.27 17.64
N LYS A 373 21.84 2.90 18.81
CA LYS A 373 22.19 4.32 19.01
C LYS A 373 23.66 4.57 18.67
N LEU A 374 24.55 3.67 19.06
CA LEU A 374 25.99 3.77 18.82
C LEU A 374 26.45 3.10 17.51
N GLN A 375 25.52 2.54 16.72
CA GLN A 375 25.79 1.70 15.54
C GLN A 375 26.73 0.52 15.80
N ILE A 376 26.83 0.07 17.04
CA ILE A 376 27.64 -1.08 17.44
C ILE A 376 27.03 -2.37 16.89
N ASP A 377 25.71 -2.43 16.73
CA ASP A 377 25.03 -3.60 16.19
C ASP A 377 25.42 -3.93 14.74
N GLU A 378 25.96 -2.97 14.00
CA GLU A 378 26.36 -3.12 12.61
C GLU A 378 27.83 -3.52 12.41
N LEU A 379 28.65 -3.51 13.46
CA LEU A 379 30.08 -3.82 13.37
C LEU A 379 30.40 -5.23 12.83
N PRO A 380 29.56 -6.28 13.06
CA PRO A 380 29.76 -7.58 12.42
C PRO A 380 29.69 -7.55 10.88
N GLN A 381 29.11 -6.51 10.27
CA GLN A 381 29.07 -6.38 8.81
C GLN A 381 30.47 -6.24 8.19
N PHE A 382 31.50 -5.84 8.94
CA PHE A 382 32.88 -5.83 8.42
C PHE A 382 33.38 -7.24 8.05
N PHE A 383 32.84 -8.32 8.63
CA PHE A 383 33.10 -9.67 8.14
C PHE A 383 32.51 -9.89 6.73
N ASN A 384 31.32 -9.34 6.43
CA ASN A 384 30.74 -9.38 5.08
C ASN A 384 31.58 -8.56 4.08
N VAL A 385 32.20 -7.46 4.54
CA VAL A 385 33.16 -6.70 3.72
C VAL A 385 34.37 -7.58 3.39
N LEU A 386 34.97 -8.25 4.37
CA LEU A 386 36.10 -9.16 4.11
C LEU A 386 35.72 -10.32 3.17
N ARG A 387 34.52 -10.89 3.31
CA ARG A 387 33.97 -11.93 2.41
C ARG A 387 33.66 -11.44 0.99
N GLY A 388 33.69 -10.13 0.76
CA GLY A 388 33.43 -9.53 -0.55
C GLY A 388 31.96 -9.44 -0.94
N GLU A 389 31.06 -9.74 0.01
CA GLU A 389 29.61 -9.59 -0.10
C GLU A 389 29.20 -8.12 0.01
N MET A 390 29.94 -7.35 0.82
CA MET A 390 29.75 -5.91 1.04
C MET A 390 31.03 -5.10 0.74
N SER A 391 30.85 -3.78 0.75
CA SER A 391 31.86 -2.73 0.67
C SER A 391 31.79 -1.89 1.94
N VAL A 392 32.84 -1.13 2.29
CA VAL A 392 32.77 -0.17 3.40
C VAL A 392 31.75 0.93 3.06
N VAL A 393 31.80 1.43 1.83
CA VAL A 393 30.90 2.47 1.31
C VAL A 393 30.10 1.95 0.13
N GLY A 394 28.80 2.19 0.12
CA GLY A 394 27.90 1.73 -0.93
C GLY A 394 26.42 1.97 -0.61
N PRO A 395 25.51 1.63 -1.54
CA PRO A 395 24.07 1.62 -1.27
C PRO A 395 23.73 0.70 -0.10
N ARG A 396 22.62 0.96 0.61
CA ARG A 396 22.20 0.11 1.73
C ARG A 396 22.01 -1.36 1.31
N PRO A 397 22.44 -2.36 2.07
CA PRO A 397 22.00 -3.74 1.85
C PRO A 397 20.51 -3.87 2.18
N SER A 398 19.69 -4.15 1.16
CA SER A 398 18.23 -4.34 1.30
C SER A 398 17.81 -5.76 0.91
N PRO A 399 16.73 -6.31 1.52
CA PRO A 399 16.21 -7.62 1.20
C PRO A 399 15.51 -7.56 -0.16
N ARG A 400 15.37 -8.71 -0.80
CA ARG A 400 14.71 -8.83 -2.11
C ARG A 400 13.35 -8.13 -2.17
N LYS A 401 12.55 -8.23 -1.10
CA LYS A 401 11.21 -7.62 -1.00
C LYS A 401 11.26 -6.08 -1.12
N GLU A 402 12.19 -5.41 -0.44
CA GLU A 402 12.32 -3.94 -0.52
C GLU A 402 12.78 -3.50 -1.92
N ASN A 403 13.58 -4.31 -2.60
CA ASN A 403 14.13 -3.98 -3.90
C ASN A 403 13.11 -4.11 -5.04
N GLN A 404 11.95 -4.76 -4.83
CA GLN A 404 10.94 -4.88 -5.90
C GLN A 404 10.15 -3.58 -6.15
N PHE A 405 10.27 -2.58 -5.27
CA PHE A 405 9.45 -1.36 -5.32
C PHE A 405 9.79 -0.42 -6.48
N CYS A 406 11.01 -0.50 -7.03
CA CYS A 406 11.42 0.30 -8.18
C CYS A 406 12.49 -0.45 -8.98
N PRO A 407 12.14 -1.09 -10.12
CA PRO A 407 13.08 -1.88 -10.91
C PRO A 407 14.32 -1.10 -11.40
N PRO A 408 14.21 0.14 -11.93
CA PRO A 408 15.39 0.91 -12.33
C PRO A 408 16.34 1.23 -11.16
N TRP A 409 15.79 1.60 -10.00
CA TRP A 409 16.58 1.82 -8.78
C TRP A 409 17.26 0.53 -8.31
N ARG A 410 16.56 -0.61 -8.37
CA ARG A 410 17.11 -1.93 -8.07
C ARG A 410 18.29 -2.27 -8.96
N GLU A 411 18.17 -2.08 -10.26
CA GLU A 411 19.27 -2.36 -11.19
C GLU A 411 20.49 -1.47 -10.90
N ALA A 412 20.28 -0.17 -10.67
CA ALA A 412 21.36 0.77 -10.36
C ALA A 412 22.10 0.37 -9.07
N ARG A 413 21.39 0.17 -7.96
CA ARG A 413 22.01 -0.13 -6.66
C ARG A 413 22.65 -1.52 -6.58
N LEU A 414 22.12 -2.51 -7.31
CA LEU A 414 22.68 -3.87 -7.38
C LEU A 414 23.81 -3.99 -8.42
N SER A 415 24.18 -2.89 -9.08
CA SER A 415 25.34 -2.83 -9.99
C SER A 415 26.68 -2.67 -9.23
N VAL A 416 26.62 -2.28 -7.95
CA VAL A 416 27.76 -2.14 -7.04
C VAL A 416 27.54 -2.93 -5.75
N ARG A 417 28.62 -3.21 -4.99
CA ARG A 417 28.48 -3.87 -3.68
C ARG A 417 27.76 -2.93 -2.71
N PRO A 418 26.80 -3.43 -1.92
CA PRO A 418 26.19 -2.63 -0.85
C PRO A 418 27.23 -2.26 0.22
N GLY A 419 27.00 -1.13 0.87
CA GLY A 419 27.89 -0.52 1.86
C GLY A 419 27.49 -0.78 3.30
N VAL A 420 28.46 -0.76 4.21
CA VAL A 420 28.21 -0.59 5.65
C VAL A 420 27.68 0.83 5.91
N THR A 421 28.34 1.81 5.30
CA THR A 421 27.86 3.20 5.20
C THR A 421 27.61 3.58 3.73
N GLY A 422 26.94 4.70 3.49
CA GLY A 422 26.60 5.17 2.15
C GLY A 422 26.22 6.65 2.11
N LEU A 423 26.18 7.21 0.90
CA LEU A 423 25.80 8.60 0.69
C LEU A 423 24.40 8.91 1.26
N TRP A 424 23.46 7.98 1.08
CA TRP A 424 22.10 8.06 1.62
C TRP A 424 22.08 8.22 3.15
N GLN A 425 22.98 7.54 3.88
CA GLN A 425 23.07 7.60 5.35
C GLN A 425 23.57 8.96 5.87
N VAL A 426 24.33 9.67 5.04
CA VAL A 426 24.96 10.94 5.38
C VAL A 426 24.11 12.13 4.95
N CYS A 427 23.40 12.01 3.82
CA CYS A 427 22.75 13.15 3.17
C CYS A 427 21.23 13.20 3.30
N ARG A 428 20.55 12.11 3.68
CA ARG A 428 19.09 12.12 3.86
C ARG A 428 18.67 13.00 5.03
N THR A 429 17.56 13.71 4.82
CA THR A 429 16.92 14.57 5.81
C THR A 429 15.90 13.82 6.66
N ARG A 430 15.31 12.75 6.11
CA ARG A 430 14.16 12.01 6.68
C ARG A 430 12.88 12.85 6.81
N GLU A 431 12.72 13.85 5.96
CA GLU A 431 11.47 14.59 5.86
C GLU A 431 10.31 13.69 5.39
N GLU A 432 9.16 13.80 6.06
CA GLU A 432 7.95 13.06 5.72
C GLU A 432 7.53 13.33 4.26
N GLY A 433 7.21 12.27 3.53
CA GLY A 433 6.84 12.32 2.10
C GLY A 433 8.00 12.49 1.11
N LYS A 434 9.24 12.69 1.59
CA LYS A 434 10.44 12.80 0.73
C LYS A 434 11.50 11.74 1.03
N ASP A 435 11.44 11.09 2.20
CA ASP A 435 12.52 10.24 2.69
C ASP A 435 12.85 9.07 1.75
N PHE A 436 11.85 8.43 1.15
CA PHE A 436 12.11 7.36 0.16
C PHE A 436 12.72 7.90 -1.15
N GLN A 437 12.29 9.08 -1.60
CA GLN A 437 12.82 9.69 -2.83
C GLN A 437 14.28 10.12 -2.67
N GLU A 438 14.62 10.71 -1.51
CA GLU A 438 16.00 11.04 -1.18
C GLU A 438 16.88 9.80 -1.12
N TRP A 439 16.36 8.68 -0.60
CA TRP A 439 17.08 7.42 -0.61
C TRP A 439 17.41 6.96 -2.03
N ILE A 440 16.41 6.89 -2.90
CA ILE A 440 16.60 6.51 -4.31
C ILE A 440 17.63 7.43 -4.96
N ARG A 441 17.49 8.74 -4.78
CA ARG A 441 18.40 9.75 -5.32
C ARG A 441 19.84 9.51 -4.89
N PHE A 442 20.12 9.37 -3.59
CA PHE A 442 21.49 9.24 -3.10
C PHE A 442 22.10 7.86 -3.39
N ASP A 443 21.30 6.80 -3.49
CA ASP A 443 21.77 5.50 -3.98
C ASP A 443 22.22 5.61 -5.45
N ILE A 444 21.41 6.25 -6.32
CA ILE A 444 21.75 6.46 -7.74
C ILE A 444 22.96 7.39 -7.88
N GLU A 445 22.99 8.51 -7.16
CA GLU A 445 24.08 9.48 -7.20
C GLU A 445 25.43 8.84 -6.84
N TYR A 446 25.43 7.95 -5.83
CA TYR A 446 26.62 7.20 -5.46
C TYR A 446 27.04 6.19 -6.53
N VAL A 447 26.09 5.50 -7.17
CA VAL A 447 26.37 4.55 -8.26
C VAL A 447 27.02 5.26 -9.45
N GLU A 448 26.50 6.45 -9.81
CA GLU A 448 26.96 7.22 -10.96
C GLU A 448 28.30 7.94 -10.72
N HIS A 449 28.48 8.54 -9.54
CA HIS A 449 29.60 9.46 -9.26
C HIS A 449 30.57 8.96 -8.18
N GLY A 450 30.35 7.76 -7.64
CA GLY A 450 31.19 7.21 -6.57
C GLY A 450 32.65 7.06 -6.99
N THR A 451 33.53 7.72 -6.24
CA THR A 451 34.99 7.59 -6.36
C THR A 451 35.60 7.25 -5.00
N LEU A 452 36.88 6.86 -4.96
CA LEU A 452 37.57 6.62 -3.70
C LEU A 452 37.61 7.88 -2.81
N MET A 453 37.70 9.07 -3.40
CA MET A 453 37.62 10.33 -2.64
C MET A 453 36.23 10.53 -2.04
N THR A 454 35.17 10.22 -2.81
CA THR A 454 33.80 10.22 -2.30
C THR A 454 33.65 9.24 -1.13
N ASP A 455 34.25 8.05 -1.22
CA ASP A 455 34.22 7.06 -0.13
C ASP A 455 34.90 7.58 1.14
N ILE A 456 36.10 8.17 1.01
CA ILE A 456 36.82 8.77 2.15
C ILE A 456 35.98 9.88 2.79
N TRP A 457 35.35 10.74 1.98
CA TRP A 457 34.46 11.78 2.46
C TRP A 457 33.23 11.22 3.20
N ILE A 458 32.59 10.18 2.66
CA ILE A 458 31.44 9.50 3.31
C ILE A 458 31.87 8.88 4.64
N VAL A 459 33.03 8.20 4.69
CA VAL A 459 33.58 7.63 5.93
C VAL A 459 33.83 8.72 6.96
N TYR A 460 34.51 9.81 6.58
CA TYR A 460 34.76 10.95 7.46
C TYR A 460 33.47 11.54 8.03
N ARG A 461 32.47 11.79 7.16
CA ARG A 461 31.17 12.31 7.59
C ARG A 461 30.44 11.34 8.52
N THR A 462 30.51 10.04 8.24
CA THR A 462 29.93 8.98 9.10
C THR A 462 30.54 9.03 10.49
N ILE A 463 31.88 9.02 10.60
CA ILE A 463 32.58 9.10 11.89
C ILE A 463 32.25 10.41 12.61
N ARG A 464 32.27 11.54 11.89
CA ARG A 464 31.93 12.85 12.45
C ARG A 464 30.51 12.87 13.04
N MET A 465 29.53 12.30 12.35
CA MET A 465 28.15 12.22 12.84
C MET A 465 28.03 11.32 14.07
N LEU A 466 28.77 10.21 14.12
CA LEU A 466 28.80 9.32 15.30
C LEU A 466 29.45 9.97 16.52
N VAL A 467 30.52 10.75 16.32
CA VAL A 467 31.29 11.36 17.43
C VAL A 467 30.68 12.69 17.89
N LEU A 468 30.24 13.56 16.97
CA LEU A 468 29.76 14.92 17.29
C LEU A 468 28.25 15.02 17.53
N SER A 469 27.47 14.01 17.14
CA SER A 469 26.01 14.01 17.32
C SER A 469 25.47 12.81 18.12
N PRO A 470 26.04 12.42 19.29
CA PRO A 470 25.47 11.35 20.10
C PRO A 470 24.09 11.69 20.73
N PHE A 471 23.61 12.93 20.59
CA PHE A 471 22.46 13.48 21.34
C PHE A 471 21.37 14.21 20.52
N SER A 472 21.40 14.20 19.18
CA SER A 472 20.32 14.84 18.42
C SER A 472 19.94 14.07 17.16
N GLN A 473 18.69 13.58 17.19
CA GLN A 473 17.84 13.25 16.05
C GLN A 473 18.35 12.22 15.03
N ARG A 474 18.33 10.95 15.45
CA ARG A 474 17.97 9.83 14.56
C ARG A 474 17.07 8.88 15.34
N GLY A 475 15.92 9.43 15.75
CA GLY A 475 14.75 8.66 16.15
C GLY A 475 14.24 7.88 14.96
#